data_AF-A0ABD3VZ58-F1
#
_entry.id   AF-A0ABD3VZ58-F1
#
_cell.length_a   1.000
_cell.length_b   1.000
_cell.length_c   1.000
_cell.angle_alpha   90.00
_cell.angle_beta   90.00
_cell.angle_gamma   90.00
#
_symmetry.space_group_name_H-M   'P 1'
#
loop_
_entity.id
_entity.type
_entity.pdbx_description
1 polymer ?
#
loop_
_entity_poly.entity_id
_entity_poly.type
_entity_poly.pdbx_seq_one_letter_code
_entity_poly.pdbx_strand_id
1 'polypeptide(L)'
;MAQGGNGDRISWEDLKEARRVQELFHGRFSEHDAVQLYLHCNRNLQDTVNFVFEGEPHDIRNVIGGGEWQVVASRNNRNIAELLRNDIPAEIRQFGCQDCDNMWWHRVPSRKQVSRCKVCHRKFDVIPRENEWGWAKHICDSCGNEFHGFGAMNHTESPCYNCGNRCVPVEIIPPFRRTNTGNSRRTRNVHSCTAPNCYNRAPVHGNVPIVSMCVHPLSTGRRVFNHSQPHTSTGSTVKTFLDQDDLQSFCQYEPSLDDISEDSSSGNDDNSD
;
A
#
# COMPACT_ATOMS: atom_id res chain seq x y z
N MET A 1 -12.68 34.14 -38.90
CA MET A 1 -11.34 33.55 -38.70
C MET A 1 -11.26 33.07 -37.27
N ALA A 2 -11.33 31.75 -37.10
CA ALA A 2 -11.16 31.09 -35.82
C ALA A 2 -9.69 31.09 -35.42
N GLN A 3 -9.39 31.31 -34.14
CA GLN A 3 -8.39 30.55 -33.36
C GLN A 3 -8.81 30.61 -31.89
N GLY A 4 -9.65 29.67 -31.47
CA GLY A 4 -9.82 29.34 -30.06
C GLY A 4 -8.63 28.49 -29.64
N GLY A 5 -7.88 28.95 -28.63
CA GLY A 5 -6.75 28.23 -28.06
C GLY A 5 -7.18 26.86 -27.55
N ASN A 6 -6.61 25.82 -28.16
CA ASN A 6 -6.78 24.44 -27.74
C ASN A 6 -5.98 24.28 -26.44
N GLY A 7 -6.62 24.49 -25.28
CA GLY A 7 -6.02 24.13 -24.00
C GLY A 7 -5.88 22.61 -23.98
N ASP A 8 -4.64 22.13 -24.14
CA ASP A 8 -4.32 20.70 -24.13
C ASP A 8 -4.87 20.06 -22.85
N ARG A 9 -5.99 19.36 -22.99
CA ARG A 9 -6.63 18.67 -21.87
C ARG A 9 -5.73 17.52 -21.44
N ILE A 10 -5.37 17.51 -20.17
CA ILE A 10 -4.67 16.38 -19.53
C ILE A 10 -5.55 15.14 -19.66
N SER A 11 -5.03 14.11 -20.32
CA SER A 11 -5.72 12.83 -20.52
C SER A 11 -5.47 11.88 -19.33
N TRP A 12 -6.27 10.82 -19.25
CA TRP A 12 -6.05 9.77 -18.24
C TRP A 12 -4.70 9.04 -18.45
N GLU A 13 -4.25 8.93 -19.70
CA GLU A 13 -2.95 8.31 -20.02
C GLU A 13 -1.80 9.19 -19.52
N ASP A 14 -1.93 10.52 -19.61
CA ASP A 14 -0.93 11.44 -19.05
C ASP A 14 -0.83 11.32 -17.54
N LEU A 15 -1.97 11.19 -16.84
CA LEU A 15 -1.97 10.97 -15.38
C LEU A 15 -1.38 9.61 -14.99
N LYS A 16 -1.54 8.59 -15.85
CA LYS A 16 -0.97 7.26 -15.63
C LYS A 16 0.55 7.30 -15.77
N GLU A 17 1.07 7.92 -16.83
CA GLU A 17 2.52 8.06 -17.04
C GLU A 17 3.15 9.04 -16.05
N ALA A 18 2.47 10.12 -15.65
CA ALA A 18 2.94 10.99 -14.58
C ALA A 18 3.04 10.25 -13.23
N ARG A 19 2.09 9.36 -12.91
CA ARG A 19 2.24 8.48 -11.74
C ARG A 19 3.44 7.55 -11.88
N ARG A 20 3.75 7.07 -13.09
CA ARG A 20 4.95 6.27 -13.35
C ARG A 20 6.23 7.08 -13.11
N VAL A 21 6.30 8.33 -13.57
CA VAL A 21 7.39 9.27 -13.24
C VAL A 21 7.50 9.45 -11.73
N GLN A 22 6.40 9.75 -11.04
CA GLN A 22 6.38 9.90 -9.59
C GLN A 22 6.96 8.67 -8.89
N GLU A 23 6.58 7.47 -9.32
CA GLU A 23 7.05 6.23 -8.74
C GLU A 23 8.52 5.92 -9.03
N LEU A 24 9.01 6.20 -10.25
CA LEU A 24 10.44 6.07 -10.60
C LEU A 24 11.31 6.96 -9.71
N PHE A 25 10.80 8.13 -9.33
CA PHE A 25 11.44 9.05 -8.41
C PHE A 25 10.89 8.95 -6.98
N HIS A 26 10.39 7.79 -6.59
CA HIS A 26 10.01 7.43 -5.23
C HIS A 26 8.99 8.37 -4.52
N GLY A 27 8.21 9.15 -5.26
CA GLY A 27 7.25 10.11 -4.72
C GLY A 27 7.83 11.50 -4.42
N ARG A 28 9.04 11.79 -4.90
CA ARG A 28 9.74 13.08 -4.72
C ARG A 28 9.03 14.24 -5.43
N PHE A 29 8.37 13.92 -6.54
CA PHE A 29 7.50 14.84 -7.27
C PHE A 29 6.07 14.67 -6.77
N SER A 30 5.35 15.77 -6.59
CA SER A 30 3.91 15.70 -6.44
C SER A 30 3.26 15.17 -7.75
N GLU A 31 2.00 14.75 -7.69
CA GLU A 31 1.27 14.36 -8.92
C GLU A 31 1.25 15.51 -9.93
N HIS A 32 1.11 16.75 -9.44
CA HIS A 32 1.18 17.95 -10.27
C HIS A 32 2.55 18.12 -10.92
N ASP A 33 3.64 18.04 -10.15
CA ASP A 33 5.01 18.23 -10.67
C ASP A 33 5.36 17.16 -11.71
N ALA A 34 4.98 15.90 -11.44
CA ALA A 34 5.21 14.79 -12.35
C ALA A 34 4.45 14.96 -13.67
N VAL A 35 3.22 15.51 -13.63
CA VAL A 35 2.47 15.86 -14.83
C VAL A 35 3.17 16.97 -15.61
N GLN A 36 3.64 18.03 -14.94
CA GLN A 36 4.33 19.13 -15.63
C GLN A 36 5.62 18.66 -16.30
N LEU A 37 6.42 17.85 -15.62
CA LEU A 37 7.65 17.27 -16.18
C LEU A 37 7.36 16.39 -17.40
N TYR A 38 6.34 15.54 -17.30
CA TYR A 38 5.95 14.66 -18.41
C TYR A 38 5.45 15.45 -19.63
N LEU A 39 4.64 16.48 -19.41
CA LEU A 39 4.15 17.36 -20.48
C LEU A 39 5.29 18.17 -21.11
N HIS A 40 6.23 18.69 -20.30
CA HIS A 40 7.40 19.43 -20.77
C HIS A 40 8.27 18.59 -21.70
N CYS A 41 8.42 17.29 -21.39
CA CYS A 41 9.20 16.35 -22.18
C CYS A 41 8.36 15.67 -23.28
N ASN A 42 7.42 16.42 -23.88
CA ASN A 42 6.58 15.98 -25.00
C ASN A 42 5.87 14.63 -24.77
N ARG A 43 5.44 14.36 -23.53
CA ARG A 43 4.75 13.11 -23.14
C ARG A 43 5.60 11.86 -23.44
N ASN A 44 6.91 11.97 -23.28
CA ASN A 44 7.83 10.83 -23.38
C ASN A 44 8.43 10.53 -22.01
N LEU A 45 8.14 9.33 -21.50
CA LEU A 45 8.62 8.89 -20.18
C LEU A 45 10.15 8.85 -20.10
N GLN A 46 10.82 8.33 -21.13
CA GLN A 46 12.28 8.20 -21.15
C GLN A 46 12.94 9.57 -21.15
N ASP A 47 12.44 10.49 -21.99
CA ASP A 47 12.96 11.85 -22.07
C ASP A 47 12.70 12.61 -20.76
N THR A 48 11.55 12.38 -20.12
CA THR A 48 11.24 12.93 -18.79
C THR A 48 12.24 12.47 -17.74
N VAL A 49 12.56 11.18 -17.73
CA VAL A 49 13.54 10.61 -16.80
C VAL A 49 14.92 11.18 -17.09
N ASN A 50 15.36 11.19 -18.34
CA ASN A 50 16.66 11.75 -18.74
C ASN A 50 16.75 13.24 -18.36
N PHE A 51 15.70 14.03 -18.60
CA PHE A 51 15.65 15.45 -18.22
C PHE A 51 15.81 15.66 -16.71
N VAL A 52 15.16 14.83 -15.88
CA VAL A 52 15.31 14.92 -14.43
C VAL A 52 16.71 14.50 -13.95
N PHE A 53 17.37 13.59 -14.67
CA PHE A 53 18.71 13.09 -14.32
C PHE A 53 19.86 13.96 -14.79
N GLU A 54 19.78 14.41 -16.03
CA GLU A 54 20.85 15.10 -16.75
C GLU A 54 20.62 16.61 -16.77
N GLY A 55 19.39 17.05 -16.54
CA GLY A 55 19.03 18.47 -16.54
C GLY A 55 19.55 19.20 -15.32
N GLU A 56 19.82 20.49 -15.51
CA GLU A 56 20.27 21.34 -14.42
C GLU A 56 19.13 21.55 -13.41
N PRO A 57 19.41 21.61 -12.10
CA PRO A 57 18.40 21.80 -11.05
C PRO A 57 17.52 23.05 -11.24
N HIS A 58 18.03 24.05 -11.95
CA HIS A 58 17.29 25.26 -12.28
C HIS A 58 16.20 24.99 -13.34
N ASP A 59 16.50 24.20 -14.36
CA ASP A 59 15.58 23.89 -15.46
C ASP A 59 14.38 23.09 -14.94
N ILE A 60 14.65 22.09 -14.10
CA ILE A 60 13.60 21.29 -13.45
C ILE A 60 12.70 22.20 -12.60
N ARG A 61 13.28 23.14 -11.83
CA ARG A 61 12.54 24.10 -11.01
C ARG A 61 11.66 25.03 -11.83
N ASN A 62 12.14 25.47 -13.00
CA ASN A 62 11.38 26.32 -13.91
C ASN A 62 10.14 25.58 -14.46
N VAL A 63 10.26 24.27 -14.72
CA VAL A 63 9.13 23.45 -15.19
C VAL A 63 8.08 23.22 -14.09
N ILE A 64 8.50 22.94 -12.86
CA ILE A 64 7.57 22.59 -11.77
C ILE A 64 7.05 23.80 -10.96
N GLY A 65 7.53 25.01 -11.25
CA GLY A 65 6.97 26.24 -10.66
C GLY A 65 7.45 26.60 -9.25
N GLY A 66 8.65 26.17 -8.86
CA GLY A 66 9.37 26.70 -7.69
C GLY A 66 9.11 25.99 -6.35
N GLY A 67 10.19 25.41 -5.81
CA GLY A 67 10.33 24.94 -4.43
C GLY A 67 11.81 24.64 -4.15
N GLU A 68 12.21 24.63 -2.88
CA GLU A 68 13.57 24.25 -2.49
C GLU A 68 13.83 22.80 -2.90
N TRP A 69 14.65 22.62 -3.93
CA TRP A 69 15.02 21.33 -4.48
C TRP A 69 16.55 21.26 -4.43
N GLN A 70 17.07 20.54 -3.45
CA GLN A 70 18.52 20.30 -3.33
C GLN A 70 18.85 19.01 -4.08
N VAL A 71 19.43 19.19 -5.26
CA VAL A 71 19.98 18.09 -6.05
C VAL A 71 21.24 17.61 -5.37
N VAL A 72 21.18 16.44 -4.73
CA VAL A 72 22.39 15.64 -4.52
C VAL A 72 22.26 14.44 -5.44
N ALA A 73 22.73 14.60 -6.68
CA ALA A 73 22.69 13.57 -7.69
C ALA A 73 23.49 12.34 -7.24
N SER A 74 22.84 11.38 -6.58
CA SER A 74 23.37 10.02 -6.48
C SER A 74 23.19 9.38 -7.86
N ARG A 75 24.32 9.10 -8.52
CA ARG A 75 24.43 8.46 -9.85
C ARG A 75 24.03 6.97 -9.81
N ASN A 76 22.96 6.61 -9.13
CA ASN A 76 22.45 5.23 -9.15
C ASN A 76 21.59 4.97 -10.40
N ASN A 77 22.22 5.13 -11.58
CA ASN A 77 21.64 4.90 -12.92
C ASN A 77 21.16 3.45 -13.13
N ARG A 78 21.61 2.51 -12.31
CA ARG A 78 21.34 1.07 -12.52
C ARG A 78 19.89 0.70 -12.23
N ASN A 79 19.26 1.28 -11.20
CA ASN A 79 17.91 0.89 -10.78
C ASN A 79 16.84 1.48 -11.73
N ILE A 80 16.99 2.72 -12.16
CA ILE A 80 15.93 3.38 -12.96
C ILE A 80 15.95 2.96 -14.43
N ALA A 81 17.11 2.72 -15.03
CA ALA A 81 17.16 2.12 -16.37
C ALA A 81 16.54 0.71 -16.39
N GLU A 82 16.65 -0.02 -15.27
CA GLU A 82 15.97 -1.30 -15.08
C GLU A 82 14.46 -1.13 -14.87
N LEU A 83 13.99 -0.17 -14.06
CA LEU A 83 12.57 0.15 -13.85
C LEU A 83 11.88 0.87 -15.04
N LEU A 84 12.65 1.41 -15.98
CA LEU A 84 12.13 1.87 -17.26
C LEU A 84 11.87 0.68 -18.20
N ARG A 85 12.74 -0.33 -18.15
CA ARG A 85 12.61 -1.58 -18.93
C ARG A 85 11.61 -2.57 -18.32
N ASN A 86 11.56 -2.65 -16.99
CA ASN A 86 10.70 -3.53 -16.20
C ASN A 86 9.56 -2.73 -15.58
N ASP A 87 8.38 -3.33 -15.41
CA ASP A 87 7.30 -2.69 -14.65
C ASP A 87 7.73 -2.41 -13.20
N ILE A 88 7.35 -1.25 -12.66
CA ILE A 88 7.58 -0.91 -11.25
C ILE A 88 6.96 -2.02 -10.38
N PRO A 89 7.74 -2.66 -9.48
CA PRO A 89 7.24 -3.74 -8.65
C PRO A 89 6.04 -3.28 -7.82
N ALA A 90 4.89 -3.89 -8.07
CA ALA A 90 3.64 -3.51 -7.43
C ALA A 90 2.84 -4.74 -7.02
N GLU A 91 2.18 -4.63 -5.88
CA GLU A 91 1.34 -5.68 -5.31
C GLU A 91 -0.12 -5.24 -5.27
N ILE A 92 -1.02 -6.21 -5.44
CA ILE A 92 -2.43 -6.04 -5.12
C ILE A 92 -2.60 -6.36 -3.65
N ARG A 93 -3.12 -5.39 -2.89
CA ARG A 93 -3.29 -5.50 -1.44
C ARG A 93 -4.65 -5.04 -0.95
N GLN A 94 -5.06 -5.58 0.20
CA GLN A 94 -6.30 -5.22 0.88
C GLN A 94 -6.12 -4.03 1.82
N PHE A 95 -7.12 -3.16 1.86
CA PHE A 95 -7.25 -2.04 2.78
C PHE A 95 -8.66 -2.02 3.39
N GLY A 96 -8.78 -1.54 4.63
CA GLY A 96 -10.05 -1.47 5.35
C GLY A 96 -10.13 -0.23 6.22
N CYS A 97 -11.19 0.57 6.04
CA CYS A 97 -11.46 1.74 6.87
C CYS A 97 -12.60 1.43 7.83
N GLN A 98 -12.28 1.36 9.13
CA GLN A 98 -13.24 1.04 10.19
C GLN A 98 -14.38 2.07 10.24
N ASP A 99 -14.04 3.36 10.31
CA ASP A 99 -15.01 4.46 10.44
C ASP A 99 -16.03 4.50 9.31
N CYS A 100 -15.60 4.18 8.08
CA CYS A 100 -16.46 4.21 6.89
C CYS A 100 -17.07 2.85 6.53
N ASP A 101 -16.76 1.80 7.30
CA ASP A 101 -17.06 0.39 6.96
C ASP A 101 -16.81 0.08 5.47
N ASN A 102 -15.67 0.54 4.95
CA ASN A 102 -15.31 0.40 3.54
C ASN A 102 -14.04 -0.44 3.39
N MET A 103 -14.12 -1.50 2.60
CA MET A 103 -13.01 -2.37 2.25
C MET A 103 -12.74 -2.29 0.75
N TRP A 104 -11.46 -2.22 0.36
CA TRP A 104 -11.08 -2.15 -1.04
C TRP A 104 -9.75 -2.85 -1.29
N TRP A 105 -9.52 -3.20 -2.56
CA TRP A 105 -8.26 -3.72 -3.05
C TRP A 105 -7.61 -2.68 -3.95
N HIS A 106 -6.31 -2.50 -3.81
CA HIS A 106 -5.56 -1.53 -4.61
C HIS A 106 -4.22 -2.09 -5.05
N ARG A 107 -3.80 -1.76 -6.27
CA ARG A 107 -2.43 -2.01 -6.74
C ARG A 107 -1.55 -0.90 -6.18
N VAL A 108 -0.59 -1.27 -5.35
CA VAL A 108 0.32 -0.35 -4.66
C VAL A 108 1.77 -0.74 -4.94
N PRO A 109 2.70 0.22 -5.02
CA PRO A 109 4.13 -0.08 -5.12
C PRO A 109 4.60 -0.92 -3.93
N SER A 110 5.46 -1.91 -4.17
CA SER A 110 5.93 -2.82 -3.13
C SER A 110 6.68 -2.07 -2.01
N ARG A 111 7.41 -1.02 -2.38
CA ARG A 111 8.12 -0.12 -1.44
C ARG A 111 7.22 0.72 -0.54
N LYS A 112 5.97 0.96 -0.94
CA LYS A 112 5.05 1.88 -0.24
C LYS A 112 3.61 1.39 -0.38
N GLN A 113 3.25 0.46 0.50
CA GLN A 113 1.94 -0.19 0.50
C GLN A 113 0.92 0.66 1.26
N VAL A 114 0.63 1.85 0.73
CA VAL A 114 -0.30 2.83 1.32
C VAL A 114 -1.41 3.14 0.34
N SER A 115 -2.65 3.23 0.82
CA SER A 115 -3.79 3.63 0.01
C SER A 115 -4.69 4.61 0.77
N ARG A 116 -5.43 5.43 0.02
CA ARG A 116 -6.40 6.38 0.56
C ARG A 116 -7.81 5.80 0.56
N CYS A 117 -8.56 5.99 1.64
CA CYS A 117 -10.00 5.69 1.65
C CYS A 117 -10.75 6.66 0.73
N LYS A 118 -11.66 6.17 -0.10
CA LYS A 118 -12.44 7.01 -1.03
C LYS A 118 -13.50 7.89 -0.35
N VAL A 119 -13.86 7.57 0.90
CA VAL A 119 -14.90 8.28 1.66
C VAL A 119 -14.30 9.36 2.56
N CYS A 120 -13.44 8.99 3.51
CA CYS A 120 -12.84 9.95 4.44
C CYS A 120 -11.51 10.55 3.97
N HIS A 121 -10.98 10.11 2.82
CA HIS A 121 -9.73 10.59 2.25
C HIS A 121 -8.46 10.43 3.15
N ARG A 122 -8.56 9.74 4.29
CA ARG A 122 -7.41 9.38 5.13
C ARG A 122 -6.56 8.30 4.44
N LYS A 123 -5.24 8.38 4.62
CA LYS A 123 -4.28 7.37 4.14
C LYS A 123 -4.15 6.26 5.17
N PHE A 124 -3.99 5.04 4.68
CA PHE A 124 -3.98 3.83 5.47
C PHE A 124 -2.85 2.91 5.02
N ASP A 125 -2.22 2.26 5.99
CA ASP A 125 -1.30 1.18 5.74
C ASP A 125 -2.06 -0.08 5.30
N VAL A 126 -1.33 -0.95 4.63
CA VAL A 126 -1.87 -2.20 4.13
C VAL A 126 -2.29 -3.15 5.25
N ILE A 127 -3.31 -3.97 5.00
CA ILE A 127 -3.61 -5.10 5.88
C ILE A 127 -2.52 -6.18 5.69
N PRO A 128 -1.92 -6.69 6.79
CA PRO A 128 -0.99 -7.82 6.72
C PRO A 128 -1.64 -9.04 6.06
N ARG A 129 -0.87 -9.85 5.33
CA ARG A 129 -1.39 -10.98 4.52
C ARG A 129 -2.15 -11.98 5.40
N GLU A 130 -1.61 -12.26 6.57
CA GLU A 130 -2.16 -13.10 7.63
C GLU A 130 -3.52 -12.62 8.17
N ASN A 131 -3.84 -11.34 7.96
CA ASN A 131 -5.06 -10.69 8.40
C ASN A 131 -6.00 -10.35 7.23
N GLU A 132 -5.67 -10.72 6.00
CA GLU A 132 -6.56 -10.52 4.86
C GLU A 132 -7.83 -11.38 5.04
N TRP A 133 -8.97 -10.85 4.58
CA TRP A 133 -10.27 -11.53 4.64
C TRP A 133 -11.11 -11.27 3.40
N GLY A 134 -12.06 -12.14 3.14
CA GLY A 134 -13.01 -11.99 2.04
C GLY A 134 -13.24 -13.32 1.38
N TRP A 135 -13.24 -13.34 0.05
CA TRP A 135 -13.41 -14.58 -0.70
C TRP A 135 -12.10 -15.34 -0.75
N ALA A 136 -12.06 -16.48 -0.07
CA ALA A 136 -10.93 -17.32 0.12
C ALA A 136 -10.94 -18.52 -0.83
N LYS A 137 -9.75 -18.96 -1.23
CA LYS A 137 -9.47 -20.29 -1.76
C LYS A 137 -9.11 -21.20 -0.59
N HIS A 138 -9.62 -22.42 -0.63
CA HIS A 138 -9.32 -23.49 0.32
C HIS A 138 -8.86 -24.73 -0.45
N ILE A 139 -7.87 -25.44 0.07
CA ILE A 139 -7.43 -26.74 -0.42
C ILE A 139 -7.51 -27.70 0.77
N CYS A 140 -8.23 -28.80 0.60
CA CYS A 140 -8.38 -29.81 1.65
C CYS A 140 -7.16 -30.74 1.69
N ASP A 141 -6.42 -30.75 2.80
CA ASP A 141 -5.24 -31.61 2.98
C ASP A 141 -5.59 -33.11 2.99
N SER A 142 -6.83 -33.49 3.34
CA SER A 142 -7.23 -34.89 3.40
C SER A 142 -7.63 -35.50 2.06
N CYS A 143 -8.21 -34.71 1.15
CA CYS A 143 -8.77 -35.25 -0.11
C CYS A 143 -8.42 -34.43 -1.36
N GLY A 144 -7.60 -33.38 -1.22
CA GLY A 144 -7.16 -32.52 -2.32
C GLY A 144 -8.26 -31.64 -2.93
N ASN A 145 -9.49 -31.66 -2.38
CA ASN A 145 -10.59 -30.88 -2.94
C ASN A 145 -10.32 -29.37 -2.80
N GLU A 146 -10.31 -28.66 -3.93
CA GLU A 146 -10.24 -27.21 -4.00
C GLU A 146 -11.64 -26.60 -3.99
N PHE A 147 -11.88 -25.64 -3.12
CA PHE A 147 -13.16 -24.95 -3.04
C PHE A 147 -12.98 -23.49 -2.59
N HIS A 148 -14.05 -22.72 -2.75
CA HIS A 148 -14.05 -21.29 -2.48
C HIS A 148 -15.20 -20.91 -1.55
N GLY A 149 -15.00 -19.86 -0.76
CA GLY A 149 -16.01 -19.33 0.16
C GLY A 149 -15.49 -18.11 0.91
N PHE A 150 -16.31 -17.45 1.71
CA PHE A 150 -15.80 -16.40 2.59
C PHE A 150 -14.94 -16.96 3.72
N GLY A 151 -13.80 -16.32 4.00
CA GLY A 151 -12.88 -16.67 5.08
C GLY A 151 -11.84 -15.59 5.32
N ALA A 152 -11.09 -15.74 6.41
CA ALA A 152 -9.93 -14.93 6.77
C ALA A 152 -8.76 -15.85 7.11
N MET A 153 -7.57 -15.50 6.63
CA MET A 153 -6.40 -16.39 6.58
C MET A 153 -6.16 -17.18 7.88
N ASN A 154 -6.17 -16.50 9.03
CA ASN A 154 -5.88 -17.11 10.32
C ASN A 154 -7.07 -17.21 11.29
N HIS A 155 -8.31 -16.94 10.83
CA HIS A 155 -9.47 -16.81 11.73
C HIS A 155 -10.67 -17.69 11.38
N THR A 156 -10.83 -18.08 10.11
CA THR A 156 -12.05 -18.77 9.68
C THR A 156 -11.73 -20.08 8.97
N GLU A 157 -12.11 -21.19 9.58
CA GLU A 157 -12.05 -22.51 8.94
C GLU A 157 -13.36 -22.80 8.20
N SER A 158 -13.24 -23.45 7.05
CA SER A 158 -14.38 -23.93 6.26
C SER A 158 -14.33 -25.45 6.13
N PRO A 159 -15.46 -26.16 6.26
CA PRO A 159 -15.49 -27.60 6.02
C PRO A 159 -15.32 -27.88 4.53
N CYS A 160 -14.54 -28.92 4.22
CA CYS A 160 -14.45 -29.46 2.89
C CYS A 160 -15.80 -30.04 2.46
N TYR A 161 -16.35 -29.56 1.33
CA TYR A 161 -17.64 -30.05 0.82
C TYR A 161 -17.65 -31.52 0.35
N ASN A 162 -16.47 -32.14 0.23
CA ASN A 162 -16.34 -33.54 -0.16
C ASN A 162 -16.21 -34.49 1.05
N CYS A 163 -15.32 -34.18 2.00
CA CYS A 163 -15.00 -35.08 3.12
C CYS A 163 -15.30 -34.51 4.51
N GLY A 164 -15.76 -33.26 4.62
CA GLY A 164 -16.06 -32.61 5.89
C GLY A 164 -14.84 -32.13 6.70
N ASN A 165 -13.60 -32.43 6.27
CA ASN A 165 -12.39 -31.98 6.98
C ASN A 165 -12.29 -30.45 7.04
N ARG A 166 -11.71 -29.92 8.12
CA ARG A 166 -11.56 -28.47 8.31
C ARG A 166 -10.40 -27.96 7.47
N CYS A 167 -10.66 -26.89 6.73
CA CYS A 167 -9.69 -26.28 5.84
C CYS A 167 -9.52 -24.81 6.19
N VAL A 168 -8.28 -24.39 6.40
CA VAL A 168 -7.92 -22.97 6.48
C VAL A 168 -7.85 -22.38 5.07
N PRO A 169 -8.04 -21.06 4.90
CA PRO A 169 -7.76 -20.39 3.64
C PRO A 169 -6.29 -20.53 3.25
N VAL A 170 -6.02 -20.73 1.96
CA VAL A 170 -4.66 -20.68 1.39
C VAL A 170 -4.37 -19.34 0.71
N GLU A 171 -5.41 -18.65 0.26
CA GLU A 171 -5.31 -17.34 -0.40
C GLU A 171 -6.62 -16.58 -0.25
N ILE A 172 -6.56 -15.26 -0.02
CA ILE A 172 -7.70 -14.36 -0.18
C ILE A 172 -7.67 -13.75 -1.57
N ILE A 173 -8.73 -13.99 -2.34
CA ILE A 173 -8.82 -13.62 -3.76
C ILE A 173 -9.40 -12.20 -3.92
N PRO A 174 -8.64 -11.26 -4.53
CA PRO A 174 -9.14 -9.94 -4.89
C PRO A 174 -10.38 -10.02 -5.81
N PRO A 175 -11.37 -9.12 -5.68
CA PRO A 175 -12.63 -9.19 -6.41
C PRO A 175 -12.50 -9.28 -7.94
N PHE A 176 -11.54 -8.59 -8.54
CA PHE A 176 -11.33 -8.56 -9.99
C PHE A 176 -10.65 -9.82 -10.55
N ARG A 177 -10.06 -10.68 -9.70
CA ARG A 177 -9.59 -12.00 -10.13
C ARG A 177 -10.72 -13.03 -10.22
N ARG A 178 -11.91 -12.72 -9.67
CA ARG A 178 -13.06 -13.63 -9.67
C ARG A 178 -13.70 -13.81 -11.05
N THR A 179 -13.55 -12.84 -11.94
CA THR A 179 -14.14 -12.89 -13.29
C THR A 179 -13.35 -13.78 -14.25
N ASN A 180 -12.05 -13.97 -14.03
CA ASN A 180 -11.18 -14.81 -14.87
C ASN A 180 -11.13 -16.29 -14.45
N THR A 181 -11.53 -16.61 -13.23
CA THR A 181 -11.86 -17.99 -12.86
C THR A 181 -13.21 -18.33 -13.50
N GLY A 182 -13.19 -18.79 -14.75
CA GLY A 182 -14.32 -19.04 -15.66
C GLY A 182 -15.34 -20.09 -15.20
N ASN A 183 -15.70 -20.09 -13.92
CA ASN A 183 -16.65 -21.02 -13.34
C ASN A 183 -17.38 -20.43 -12.13
N SER A 184 -17.66 -19.12 -12.11
CA SER A 184 -18.66 -18.56 -11.18
C SER A 184 -20.08 -18.89 -11.66
N ARG A 185 -20.38 -20.18 -11.89
CA ARG A 185 -21.75 -20.66 -11.70
C ARG A 185 -22.07 -20.26 -10.27
N ARG A 186 -23.06 -19.37 -10.08
CA ARG A 186 -23.56 -18.99 -8.74
C ARG A 186 -23.73 -20.28 -7.95
N THR A 187 -22.77 -20.58 -7.08
CA THR A 187 -22.78 -21.85 -6.37
C THR A 187 -23.99 -21.78 -5.47
N ARG A 188 -24.90 -22.75 -5.55
CA ARG A 188 -26.01 -22.89 -4.59
C ARG A 188 -25.51 -22.98 -3.14
N ASN A 189 -24.22 -23.22 -2.96
CA ASN A 189 -23.55 -23.25 -1.67
C ASN A 189 -23.51 -21.84 -1.08
N VAL A 190 -24.53 -21.55 -0.28
CA VAL A 190 -24.55 -20.47 0.71
C VAL A 190 -23.29 -20.60 1.58
N HIS A 191 -22.65 -19.48 1.92
CA HIS A 191 -21.46 -19.48 2.77
C HIS A 191 -21.67 -20.39 3.99
N SER A 192 -20.73 -21.31 4.23
CA SER A 192 -20.79 -22.22 5.36
C SER A 192 -19.38 -22.36 5.93
N CYS A 193 -19.13 -21.68 7.05
CA CYS A 193 -17.90 -21.86 7.84
C CYS A 193 -18.23 -22.47 9.21
N THR A 194 -17.19 -22.90 9.92
CA THR A 194 -17.32 -23.55 11.24
C THR A 194 -17.52 -22.54 12.38
N ALA A 195 -17.37 -21.24 12.10
CA ALA A 195 -17.37 -20.22 13.13
C ALA A 195 -18.71 -20.11 13.88
N PRO A 196 -18.70 -19.87 15.20
CA PRO A 196 -19.92 -19.86 16.02
C PRO A 196 -20.94 -18.79 15.60
N ASN A 197 -20.48 -17.65 15.10
CA ASN A 197 -21.32 -16.53 14.64
C ASN A 197 -21.71 -16.63 13.15
N CYS A 198 -21.45 -17.76 12.48
CA CYS A 198 -21.84 -17.93 11.08
C CYS A 198 -23.37 -18.00 10.94
N TYR A 199 -23.96 -17.18 10.06
CA TYR A 199 -25.40 -17.14 9.80
C TYR A 199 -25.93 -18.43 9.16
N ASN A 200 -25.04 -19.18 8.51
CA ASN A 200 -25.30 -20.48 7.92
C ASN A 200 -24.19 -21.45 8.35
N ARG A 201 -24.02 -21.57 9.67
CA ARG A 201 -22.96 -22.35 10.31
C ARG A 201 -23.01 -23.81 9.87
N ALA A 202 -21.86 -24.33 9.46
CA ALA A 202 -21.74 -25.75 9.16
C ALA A 202 -21.74 -26.61 10.43
N PRO A 203 -22.30 -27.83 10.40
CA PRO A 203 -22.15 -28.79 11.49
C PRO A 203 -20.66 -29.03 11.75
N VAL A 204 -20.27 -28.96 13.02
CA VAL A 204 -18.87 -29.13 13.41
C VAL A 204 -18.73 -30.52 14.01
N HIS A 205 -17.90 -31.36 13.40
CA HIS A 205 -17.40 -32.56 14.07
C HIS A 205 -16.24 -32.13 14.99
N GLY A 206 -16.46 -32.17 16.32
CA GLY A 206 -15.49 -31.80 17.36
C GLY A 206 -15.57 -30.35 17.87
N ASN A 207 -14.67 -29.96 18.78
CA ASN A 207 -14.63 -28.61 19.36
C ASN A 207 -14.23 -27.57 18.30
N VAL A 208 -15.00 -26.48 18.18
CA VAL A 208 -14.55 -25.28 17.45
C VAL A 208 -13.58 -24.53 18.35
N PRO A 209 -12.43 -24.06 17.86
CA PRO A 209 -11.62 -23.12 18.60
C PRO A 209 -12.49 -21.92 19.00
N ILE A 210 -12.51 -21.56 20.29
CA ILE A 210 -13.34 -20.46 20.83
C ILE A 210 -13.07 -19.13 20.09
N VAL A 211 -11.90 -19.01 19.46
CA VAL A 211 -11.42 -17.81 18.75
C VAL A 211 -11.85 -17.70 17.28
N SER A 212 -12.56 -18.69 16.71
CA SER A 212 -12.93 -18.60 15.29
C SER A 212 -14.13 -17.67 15.08
N MET A 213 -14.03 -16.74 14.13
CA MET A 213 -15.11 -15.79 13.81
C MET A 213 -15.37 -15.77 12.30
N CYS A 214 -16.65 -15.78 11.94
CA CYS A 214 -17.12 -15.62 10.58
C CYS A 214 -16.90 -14.17 10.13
N VAL A 215 -16.27 -14.00 8.97
CA VAL A 215 -16.00 -12.70 8.35
C VAL A 215 -17.02 -12.29 7.29
N HIS A 216 -18.08 -13.09 7.11
CA HIS A 216 -19.11 -12.78 6.14
C HIS A 216 -19.93 -11.56 6.59
N PRO A 217 -20.19 -10.57 5.72
CA PRO A 217 -20.92 -9.35 6.12
C PRO A 217 -22.30 -9.60 6.74
N LEU A 218 -23.01 -10.64 6.29
CA LEU A 218 -24.28 -11.06 6.90
C LEU A 218 -24.15 -11.58 8.35
N SER A 219 -23.00 -12.14 8.70
CA SER A 219 -22.71 -12.61 10.07
C SER A 219 -22.21 -11.50 10.98
N THR A 220 -21.39 -10.60 10.46
CA THR A 220 -20.77 -9.51 11.24
C THR A 220 -21.63 -8.25 11.29
N GLY A 221 -22.58 -8.10 10.37
CA GLY A 221 -23.31 -6.84 10.13
C GLY A 221 -22.44 -5.71 9.58
N ARG A 222 -21.19 -6.00 9.18
CA ARG A 222 -20.18 -5.02 8.72
C ARG A 222 -19.35 -5.58 7.58
N ARG A 223 -18.88 -4.74 6.67
CA ARG A 223 -18.01 -5.15 5.55
C ARG A 223 -16.55 -5.28 5.97
N VAL A 224 -16.11 -4.45 6.91
CA VAL A 224 -14.75 -4.42 7.44
C VAL A 224 -14.64 -5.36 8.63
N PHE A 225 -13.80 -6.39 8.49
CA PHE A 225 -13.51 -7.34 9.56
C PHE A 225 -12.21 -6.95 10.27
N ASN A 226 -11.08 -6.96 9.56
CA ASN A 226 -9.83 -6.35 10.02
C ASN A 226 -9.73 -4.93 9.46
N HIS A 227 -9.13 -3.98 10.16
CA HIS A 227 -8.98 -2.62 9.64
C HIS A 227 -7.51 -2.26 9.45
N SER A 228 -7.25 -1.41 8.46
CA SER A 228 -5.96 -0.80 8.25
C SER A 228 -5.64 0.18 9.38
N GLN A 229 -4.35 0.33 9.68
CA GLN A 229 -3.88 1.40 10.55
C GLN A 229 -3.78 2.73 9.78
N PRO A 230 -4.12 3.88 10.39
CA PRO A 230 -3.86 5.18 9.80
C PRO A 230 -2.38 5.35 9.47
N HIS A 231 -2.08 5.72 8.22
CA HIS A 231 -0.71 5.91 7.79
C HIS A 231 -0.18 7.27 8.27
N THR A 232 0.88 7.25 9.07
CA THR A 232 1.66 8.45 9.43
C THR A 232 2.81 8.60 8.44
N SER A 233 2.78 9.66 7.62
CA SER A 233 3.91 9.96 6.74
C SER A 233 5.07 10.52 7.55
N THR A 234 6.11 9.72 7.78
CA THR A 234 7.34 10.09 8.49
C THR A 234 8.28 10.94 7.63
N GLY A 235 7.74 11.86 6.83
CA GLY A 235 8.52 12.63 5.86
C GLY A 235 9.63 13.43 6.52
N SER A 236 10.88 12.97 6.35
CA SER A 236 12.04 13.85 6.43
C SER A 236 11.86 14.93 5.37
N THR A 237 11.87 16.19 5.80
CA THR A 237 11.44 17.35 5.00
C THR A 237 12.43 17.78 3.93
N VAL A 238 13.48 17.01 3.65
CA VAL A 238 14.48 17.38 2.63
C VAL A 238 14.27 16.56 1.36
N LYS A 239 14.00 17.24 0.25
CA LYS A 239 13.88 16.67 -1.10
C LYS A 239 15.25 16.28 -1.68
N THR A 240 16.05 15.44 -1.03
CA THR A 240 17.42 15.05 -1.48
C THR A 240 17.45 13.66 -2.10
N PHE A 241 18.08 13.50 -3.29
CA PHE A 241 18.15 12.24 -4.09
C PHE A 241 18.78 11.02 -3.39
N LEU A 242 19.21 11.17 -2.15
CA LEU A 242 19.90 10.17 -1.34
C LEU A 242 18.91 9.30 -0.56
N ASP A 243 19.21 8.02 -0.40
CA ASP A 243 18.64 7.21 0.69
C ASP A 243 19.36 7.53 2.02
N GLN A 244 18.90 6.96 3.14
CA GLN A 244 19.50 7.23 4.46
C GLN A 244 20.96 6.75 4.55
N ASP A 245 21.34 5.73 3.78
CA ASP A 245 22.70 5.21 3.75
C ASP A 245 23.63 6.10 2.91
N ASP A 246 23.15 6.61 1.77
CA ASP A 246 23.83 7.60 0.94
C ASP A 246 24.02 8.92 1.71
N LEU A 247 23.07 9.34 2.54
CA LEU A 247 23.24 10.52 3.41
C LEU A 247 24.39 10.37 4.40
N GLN A 248 24.64 9.16 4.92
CA GLN A 248 25.74 8.90 5.85
C GLN A 248 27.11 9.01 5.17
N SER A 249 27.20 8.68 3.88
CA SER A 249 28.45 8.79 3.10
C SER A 249 28.78 10.24 2.70
N PHE A 250 27.80 11.15 2.65
CA PHE A 250 28.01 12.57 2.34
C PHE A 250 28.11 13.47 3.57
N CYS A 251 27.52 13.07 4.70
CA CYS A 251 27.65 13.79 5.95
C CYS A 251 28.94 13.33 6.67
N GLN A 252 30.04 14.04 6.44
CA GLN A 252 31.05 14.21 7.50
C GLN A 252 30.44 15.09 8.59
N TYR A 253 29.46 14.54 9.29
CA TYR A 253 28.97 15.12 10.53
C TYR A 253 30.01 14.75 11.57
N GLU A 254 30.98 15.63 11.81
CA GLU A 254 31.62 15.70 13.13
C GLU A 254 30.58 16.28 14.07
N PRO A 255 30.06 15.51 15.04
CA PRO A 255 29.26 16.08 16.09
C PRO A 255 30.15 17.10 16.80
N SER A 256 29.86 18.40 16.69
CA SER A 256 30.37 19.37 17.66
C SER A 256 29.59 19.17 18.95
N LEU A 257 29.90 18.08 19.65
CA LEU A 257 29.52 17.95 21.05
C LEU A 257 30.46 18.89 21.79
N ASP A 258 30.03 20.15 21.97
CA ASP A 258 30.43 20.86 23.17
C ASP A 258 29.88 20.03 24.33
N ASP A 259 30.78 19.51 25.17
CA ASP A 259 30.45 18.67 26.32
C ASP A 259 29.28 19.29 27.11
N ILE A 260 28.14 18.60 27.12
CA ILE A 260 27.06 18.92 28.05
C ILE A 260 27.63 18.55 29.42
N SER A 261 28.08 19.55 30.18
CA SER A 261 28.49 19.34 31.56
C SER A 261 27.29 18.80 32.34
N GLU A 262 27.34 17.53 32.72
CA GLU A 262 26.45 16.95 33.72
C GLU A 262 26.76 17.65 35.05
N ASP A 263 25.98 18.66 35.40
CA ASP A 263 26.02 19.24 36.74
C ASP A 263 25.43 18.22 37.70
N SER A 264 26.33 17.51 38.36
CA SER A 264 26.06 16.51 39.39
C SER A 264 25.26 17.16 40.53
N SER A 265 24.08 16.60 40.77
CA SER A 265 23.25 16.92 41.93
C SER A 265 24.05 16.79 43.24
N SER A 266 24.16 17.87 43.99
CA SER A 266 24.43 17.81 45.42
C SER A 266 23.26 18.40 46.18
N GLY A 267 22.36 17.54 46.63
CA GLY A 267 21.44 17.87 47.71
C GLY A 267 22.22 18.08 49.01
N ASN A 268 21.79 19.06 49.81
CA ASN A 268 22.06 19.13 51.23
C ASN A 268 20.92 19.90 51.91
N ASP A 269 19.99 19.12 52.46
CA ASP A 269 19.41 19.17 53.81
C ASP A 269 19.06 20.51 54.50
N ASP A 270 17.85 20.47 55.07
CA ASP A 270 17.20 21.36 56.03
C ASP A 270 18.10 21.93 57.15
N ASN A 271 17.94 23.22 57.47
CA ASN A 271 17.78 23.65 58.88
C ASN A 271 17.19 25.07 59.07
N SER A 272 16.13 25.10 59.88
CA SER A 272 15.58 26.11 60.80
C SER A 272 16.18 27.52 60.89
N ASP A 273 15.29 28.53 60.83
CA ASP A 273 15.07 29.52 61.92
C ASP A 273 13.64 30.10 61.84
#